data_AF-A0A396ZQW6-F1
#
_entry.id   AF-A0A396ZQW6-F1
#
_cell.length_a   1.000
_cell.length_b   1.000
_cell.length_c   1.000
_cell.angle_alpha   90.00
_cell.angle_beta   90.00
_cell.angle_gamma   90.00
#
_symmetry.space_group_name_H-M   'P 1'
#
loop_
_entity.id
_entity.type
_entity.pdbx_description
1 polymer ?
#
loop_
_entity_poly.entity_id
_entity_poly.type
_entity_poly.pdbx_seq_one_letter_code
_entity_poly.pdbx_strand_id
1 'polypeptide(L)'
;MVLATSVDDVTAASSLPGPTTLISTGPRPSFLISQLAASSPLRATLEACADQPMTPNSFAFAHRGAPLQFPEHTRESAVAAARLGAGTIECDVTFTKDHELVCRHAQNDLHYTTNILLTPLASKCSTPFTPYNPDTNAPATAECWTSDLTLAEWRTLRGKMEGFNAKALTVEEYVQTGTPGFRTTLYAGVTSGTLMTLADSIELYEHMGVRHTPEAKAFVGGGFNWTRPAFVQKILDTYKTFSIPPTRVYIQSFFEQDVLYVVRNEPAFASTAVLLDSMQSMATAPNAATFAAWVDRGIRIWAPPLFALLDMQHGRLVASQIGLQARRAGLDIIGWSLERQGVLANDIVDDTWYYQSVLPAIHNEGFALEAIHVFVQELQLVGLFSDWAGTPAYYANCVGYGHNPVTRSSHAATSWTSSVHKDWLVFVGVVIVFLGMVGMFNRARTYLRQRPRDTNHHAPLLPRCD
;
A
#
# COMPACT_ATOMS: atom_id res chain seq x y z
N MET A 1 33.68 28.98 16.60
CA MET A 1 32.76 28.26 17.51
C MET A 1 32.96 26.78 17.22
N VAL A 2 33.81 26.11 18.00
CA VAL A 2 34.07 24.67 17.85
C VAL A 2 33.03 23.97 18.71
N LEU A 3 32.10 23.24 18.10
CA LEU A 3 31.20 22.36 18.84
C LEU A 3 32.05 21.19 19.36
N ALA A 4 32.42 21.26 20.63
CA ALA A 4 33.00 20.12 21.34
C ALA A 4 31.86 19.12 21.57
N THR A 5 31.79 18.07 20.76
CA THR A 5 30.92 16.93 21.04
C THR A 5 31.70 15.95 21.90
N SER A 6 31.31 15.83 23.18
CA SER A 6 31.73 14.71 24.02
C SER A 6 31.23 13.40 23.41
N VAL A 7 32.03 12.35 23.54
CA VAL A 7 31.76 11.00 22.98
C VAL A 7 30.51 10.34 23.57
N ASP A 8 29.90 10.95 24.60
CA ASP A 8 28.70 10.47 25.30
C ASP A 8 27.36 10.85 24.62
N ASP A 9 27.38 11.64 23.54
CA ASP A 9 26.17 12.12 22.85
C ASP A 9 25.56 11.12 21.84
N VAL A 10 25.91 9.84 21.93
CA VAL A 10 25.32 8.75 21.13
C VAL A 10 23.87 8.42 21.58
N THR A 11 23.36 9.11 22.61
CA THR A 11 22.00 8.93 23.16
C THR A 11 20.90 9.73 22.44
N ALA A 12 21.22 10.41 21.34
CA ALA A 12 20.25 11.17 20.52
C ALA A 12 19.07 10.33 19.97
N ALA A 13 19.17 9.00 20.00
CA ALA A 13 18.08 8.08 19.62
C ALA A 13 16.87 8.07 20.58
N SER A 14 16.96 8.72 21.75
CA SER A 14 15.93 8.68 22.80
C SER A 14 14.79 9.69 22.64
N SER A 15 14.94 10.74 21.83
CA SER A 15 13.90 11.77 21.71
C SER A 15 12.76 11.32 20.79
N LEU A 16 11.54 11.20 21.33
CA LEU A 16 10.34 10.97 20.53
C LEU A 16 10.06 12.24 19.69
N PRO A 17 9.81 12.11 18.37
CA PRO A 17 9.56 13.26 17.50
C PRO A 17 8.10 13.70 17.60
N GLY A 18 7.86 14.94 18.00
CA GLY A 18 6.48 15.47 18.15
C GLY A 18 5.63 15.39 16.87
N PRO A 19 4.32 15.68 16.98
CA PRO A 19 3.37 15.48 15.90
C PRO A 19 3.79 16.20 14.62
N THR A 20 3.74 15.49 13.48
CA THR A 20 4.12 16.07 12.20
C THR A 20 2.94 16.86 11.64
N THR A 21 3.01 18.20 11.63
CA THR A 21 1.93 19.05 11.11
C THR A 21 2.14 19.48 9.66
N LEU A 22 3.40 19.57 9.22
CA LEU A 22 3.83 19.76 7.84
C LEU A 22 4.76 18.62 7.44
N ILE A 23 4.62 18.14 6.21
CA ILE A 23 5.34 16.97 5.70
C ILE A 23 6.18 17.33 4.48
N SER A 24 7.16 16.50 4.18
CA SER A 24 7.85 16.51 2.89
C SER A 24 7.65 15.15 2.24
N THR A 25 7.01 15.11 1.08
CA THR A 25 6.70 13.86 0.37
C THR A 25 7.91 13.29 -0.40
N GLY A 26 9.06 13.96 -0.29
CA GLY A 26 10.29 13.63 -0.99
C GLY A 26 10.20 13.80 -2.52
N PRO A 27 11.20 13.32 -3.27
CA PRO A 27 11.28 13.53 -4.72
C PRO A 27 10.42 12.56 -5.54
N ARG A 28 9.90 11.49 -4.93
CA ARG A 28 9.17 10.44 -5.67
C ARG A 28 7.93 11.00 -6.38
N PRO A 29 7.03 11.77 -5.76
CA PRO A 29 5.86 12.31 -6.45
C PRO A 29 6.22 13.14 -7.69
N SER A 30 7.19 14.07 -7.59
CA SER A 30 7.58 14.91 -8.73
C SER A 30 8.22 14.08 -9.85
N PHE A 31 9.01 13.06 -9.52
CA PHE A 31 9.50 12.09 -10.50
C PHE A 31 8.35 11.38 -11.22
N LEU A 32 7.37 10.80 -10.49
CA LEU A 32 6.24 10.10 -11.11
C LEU A 32 5.38 11.03 -11.99
N ILE A 33 5.13 12.27 -11.54
CA ILE A 33 4.37 13.28 -12.29
C ILE A 33 5.07 13.60 -13.61
N SER A 34 6.41 13.69 -13.61
CA SER A 34 7.19 13.98 -14.82
C SER A 34 7.05 12.90 -15.90
N GLN A 35 6.69 11.67 -15.50
CA GLN A 35 6.50 10.52 -16.40
C GLN A 35 5.08 10.43 -16.98
N LEU A 36 4.12 11.19 -16.45
CA LEU A 36 2.79 11.28 -17.03
C LEU A 36 2.82 12.00 -18.38
N ALA A 37 1.94 11.58 -19.30
CA ALA A 37 1.79 12.22 -20.60
C ALA A 37 1.52 13.73 -20.44
N ALA A 38 2.19 14.56 -21.26
CA ALA A 38 2.06 16.02 -21.18
C ALA A 38 0.61 16.51 -21.40
N SER A 39 -0.20 15.74 -22.13
CA SER A 39 -1.63 16.01 -22.36
C SER A 39 -2.54 15.50 -21.24
N SER A 40 -2.01 14.83 -20.22
CA SER A 40 -2.81 14.22 -19.15
C SER A 40 -3.41 15.30 -18.22
N PRO A 41 -4.74 15.33 -18.04
CA PRO A 41 -5.37 16.22 -17.04
C PRO A 41 -4.92 15.91 -15.62
N LEU A 42 -4.60 14.63 -15.33
CA LEU A 42 -4.07 14.22 -14.04
C LEU A 42 -2.72 14.89 -13.77
N ARG A 43 -1.84 14.91 -14.78
CA ARG A 43 -0.55 15.61 -14.68
C ARG A 43 -0.73 17.09 -14.35
N ALA A 44 -1.55 17.80 -15.12
CA ALA A 44 -1.81 19.22 -14.89
C ALA A 44 -2.37 19.51 -13.48
N THR A 45 -3.25 18.62 -12.99
CA THR A 45 -3.80 18.71 -11.62
C THR A 45 -2.68 18.56 -10.59
N LEU A 46 -1.85 17.52 -10.71
CA LEU A 46 -0.80 17.23 -9.75
C LEU A 46 0.33 18.28 -9.79
N GLU A 47 0.74 18.76 -10.96
CA GLU A 47 1.76 19.81 -11.10
C GLU A 47 1.33 21.12 -10.41
N ALA A 48 0.03 21.45 -10.41
CA ALA A 48 -0.49 22.64 -9.71
C ALA A 48 -0.28 22.61 -8.18
N CYS A 49 0.00 21.43 -7.62
CA CYS A 49 0.22 21.23 -6.20
C CYS A 49 1.70 21.18 -5.79
N ALA A 50 2.65 21.29 -6.72
CA ALA A 50 4.08 21.07 -6.48
C ALA A 50 4.65 21.88 -5.30
N ASP A 51 4.22 23.14 -5.16
CA ASP A 51 4.71 24.06 -4.13
C ASP A 51 3.70 24.31 -3.00
N GLN A 52 2.62 23.52 -2.93
CA GLN A 52 1.61 23.67 -1.89
C GLN A 52 2.08 23.01 -0.58
N PRO A 53 1.80 23.62 0.59
CA PRO A 53 2.06 22.98 1.87
C PRO A 53 1.31 21.66 1.99
N MET A 54 2.04 20.60 2.29
CA MET A 54 1.48 19.26 2.45
C MET A 54 1.31 18.93 3.94
N THR A 55 0.26 18.17 4.26
CA THR A 55 -0.02 17.70 5.62
C THR A 55 -0.15 16.16 5.65
N PRO A 56 0.04 15.50 6.82
CA PRO A 56 -0.20 14.06 6.91
C PRO A 56 -1.62 13.72 6.46
N ASN A 57 -1.80 12.58 5.80
CA ASN A 57 -3.07 12.23 5.19
C ASN A 57 -3.49 10.80 5.53
N SER A 58 -4.74 10.64 5.96
CA SER A 58 -5.35 9.37 6.32
C SER A 58 -5.38 8.34 5.19
N PHE A 59 -5.26 8.75 3.93
CA PHE A 59 -5.21 7.83 2.79
C PHE A 59 -3.86 7.11 2.68
N ALA A 60 -2.77 7.71 3.16
CA ALA A 60 -1.43 7.15 3.09
C ALA A 60 -1.18 6.18 4.25
N PHE A 61 -1.12 4.89 3.95
CA PHE A 61 -0.73 3.84 4.90
C PHE A 61 0.73 3.46 4.62
N ALA A 62 1.59 3.59 5.63
CA ALA A 62 2.99 3.23 5.51
C ALA A 62 3.17 1.72 5.71
N HIS A 63 3.48 1.00 4.63
CA HIS A 63 3.77 -0.43 4.65
C HIS A 63 5.14 -0.62 5.29
N ARG A 64 5.15 -1.15 6.52
CA ARG A 64 6.35 -1.39 7.36
C ARG A 64 7.25 -0.16 7.59
N GLY A 65 6.69 1.04 7.48
CA GLY A 65 7.41 2.32 7.55
C GLY A 65 7.76 2.87 6.16
N ALA A 66 9.03 3.21 5.93
CA ALA A 66 9.57 3.73 4.67
C ALA A 66 10.66 2.80 4.08
N PRO A 67 10.33 1.53 3.76
CA PRO A 67 11.30 0.49 3.43
C PRO A 67 12.04 0.65 2.11
N LEU A 68 11.74 1.67 1.30
CA LEU A 68 12.61 2.03 0.17
C LEU A 68 13.97 2.57 0.63
N GLN A 69 14.05 3.15 1.83
CA GLN A 69 15.24 3.84 2.31
C GLN A 69 15.70 3.42 3.71
N PHE A 70 14.81 2.86 4.53
CA PHE A 70 15.10 2.50 5.92
C PHE A 70 14.77 1.03 6.18
N PRO A 71 15.46 0.34 7.11
CA PRO A 71 15.10 -1.02 7.50
C PRO A 71 13.63 -1.13 7.92
N GLU A 72 12.89 -2.08 7.37
CA GLU A 72 11.46 -2.25 7.68
C GLU A 72 11.20 -2.59 9.16
N HIS A 73 10.05 -2.11 9.68
CA HIS A 73 9.64 -2.30 11.09
C HIS A 73 10.65 -1.79 12.13
N THR A 74 11.34 -0.69 11.80
CA THR A 74 12.26 -0.02 12.72
C THR A 74 11.78 1.38 13.04
N ARG A 75 12.25 1.91 14.17
CA ARG A 75 11.91 3.26 14.63
C ARG A 75 12.20 4.30 13.56
N GLU A 76 13.36 4.24 12.94
CA GLU A 76 13.81 5.22 11.94
C GLU A 76 12.92 5.17 10.69
N SER A 77 12.51 3.97 10.29
CA SER A 77 11.58 3.76 9.17
C SER A 77 10.19 4.32 9.45
N ALA A 78 9.67 4.13 10.67
CA ALA A 78 8.39 4.71 11.08
C ALA A 78 8.44 6.25 11.15
N VAL A 79 9.52 6.82 11.71
CA VAL A 79 9.70 8.28 11.76
C VAL A 79 9.79 8.87 10.35
N ALA A 80 10.53 8.23 9.46
CA ALA A 80 10.60 8.64 8.06
C ALA A 80 9.21 8.60 7.39
N ALA A 81 8.44 7.53 7.59
CA ALA A 81 7.10 7.40 7.05
C ALA A 81 6.14 8.50 7.53
N ALA A 82 6.16 8.83 8.82
CA ALA A 82 5.37 9.94 9.36
C ALA A 82 5.77 11.28 8.71
N ARG A 83 7.07 11.52 8.51
CA ARG A 83 7.59 12.73 7.83
C ARG A 83 7.25 12.78 6.34
N LEU A 84 7.08 11.63 5.71
CA LEU A 84 6.58 11.50 4.34
C LEU A 84 5.07 11.74 4.22
N GLY A 85 4.33 11.75 5.33
CA GLY A 85 2.90 12.03 5.34
C GLY A 85 1.97 10.87 5.62
N ALA A 86 2.51 9.74 6.06
CA ALA A 86 1.69 8.61 6.49
C ALA A 86 0.69 9.05 7.57
N GLY A 87 -0.59 8.76 7.33
CA GLY A 87 -1.65 8.93 8.32
C GLY A 87 -1.90 7.69 9.18
N THR A 88 -1.37 6.54 8.73
CA THR A 88 -1.40 5.26 9.43
C THR A 88 -0.06 4.56 9.22
N ILE A 89 0.51 3.95 10.27
CA ILE A 89 1.76 3.18 10.15
C ILE A 89 1.53 1.74 10.64
N GLU A 90 2.08 0.79 9.88
CA GLU A 90 1.98 -0.64 10.14
C GLU A 90 2.94 -1.13 11.22
N CYS A 91 2.51 -2.19 11.90
CA CYS A 91 3.38 -3.09 12.65
C CYS A 91 2.93 -4.51 12.33
N ASP A 92 3.76 -5.28 11.63
CA ASP A 92 3.51 -6.70 11.45
C ASP A 92 3.82 -7.37 12.78
N VAL A 93 2.79 -7.87 13.45
CA VAL A 93 2.96 -8.39 14.81
C VAL A 93 3.33 -9.87 14.74
N THR A 94 4.41 -10.20 15.45
CA THR A 94 4.81 -11.56 15.80
C THR A 94 5.18 -11.60 17.29
N PHE A 95 5.81 -12.68 17.77
CA PHE A 95 6.16 -12.82 19.18
C PHE A 95 7.50 -13.52 19.42
N THR A 96 8.14 -13.14 20.52
CA THR A 96 9.37 -13.74 21.06
C THR A 96 9.07 -15.02 21.85
N LYS A 97 10.13 -15.74 22.27
CA LYS A 97 10.06 -16.97 23.08
C LYS A 97 9.27 -16.81 24.38
N ASP A 98 9.42 -15.65 25.02
CA ASP A 98 8.72 -15.22 26.24
C ASP A 98 7.36 -14.56 25.95
N HIS A 99 6.86 -14.71 24.72
CA HIS A 99 5.56 -14.24 24.24
C HIS A 99 5.37 -12.72 24.22
N GLU A 100 6.45 -11.94 24.15
CA GLU A 100 6.37 -10.49 23.96
C GLU A 100 6.09 -10.15 22.50
N LEU A 101 5.20 -9.18 22.26
CA LEU A 101 4.76 -8.80 20.92
C LEU A 101 5.75 -7.85 20.26
N VAL A 102 6.19 -8.17 19.05
CA VAL A 102 7.20 -7.38 18.31
C VAL A 102 6.79 -7.13 16.87
N CYS A 103 7.27 -6.00 16.31
CA CYS A 103 7.05 -5.65 14.91
C CYS A 103 8.09 -6.34 14.02
N ARG A 104 7.70 -7.43 13.34
CA ARG A 104 8.48 -8.18 12.34
C ARG A 104 7.54 -8.79 11.31
N HIS A 105 7.99 -8.86 10.07
CA HIS A 105 7.16 -9.33 8.97
C HIS A 105 6.78 -10.80 9.09
N ALA A 106 7.66 -11.65 9.61
CA ALA A 106 7.34 -13.06 9.83
C ALA A 106 8.11 -13.61 11.03
N GLN A 107 7.67 -14.76 11.56
CA GLN A 107 8.41 -15.45 12.60
C GLN A 107 9.84 -15.75 12.17
N ASN A 108 10.07 -16.21 10.93
CA ASN A 108 11.37 -16.65 10.43
C ASN A 108 12.15 -15.57 9.64
N ASP A 109 11.88 -14.28 9.84
CA ASP A 109 12.47 -13.22 9.00
C ASP A 109 13.85 -12.70 9.44
N LEU A 110 14.33 -13.07 10.63
CA LEU A 110 15.45 -12.37 11.26
C LEU A 110 16.74 -12.47 10.45
N HIS A 111 16.95 -13.57 9.70
CA HIS A 111 18.20 -13.81 8.97
C HIS A 111 18.44 -12.84 7.80
N TYR A 112 17.38 -12.30 7.19
CA TYR A 112 17.49 -11.37 6.04
C TYR A 112 17.03 -9.94 6.34
N THR A 113 16.58 -9.68 7.57
CA THR A 113 16.08 -8.36 7.99
C THR A 113 16.78 -7.81 9.24
N THR A 114 17.65 -8.58 9.87
CA THR A 114 18.46 -8.14 11.01
C THR A 114 19.93 -8.51 10.83
N ASN A 115 20.76 -8.11 11.79
CA ASN A 115 22.16 -8.52 11.88
C ASN A 115 22.39 -9.86 12.61
N ILE A 116 21.35 -10.65 12.92
CA ILE A 116 21.47 -11.82 13.82
C ILE A 116 22.63 -12.78 13.48
N LEU A 117 22.85 -13.07 12.19
CA LEU A 117 23.89 -13.98 11.75
C LEU A 117 25.31 -13.45 12.03
N LEU A 118 25.48 -12.14 12.24
CA LEU A 118 26.73 -11.48 12.60
C LEU A 118 26.91 -11.35 14.13
N THR A 119 26.11 -12.07 14.91
CA THR A 119 26.14 -12.03 16.38
C THR A 119 26.24 -13.45 16.97
N PRO A 120 26.59 -13.61 18.25
CA PRO A 120 26.54 -14.93 18.90
C PRO A 120 25.16 -15.59 18.88
N LEU A 121 24.07 -14.83 18.70
CA LEU A 121 22.71 -15.34 18.60
C LEU A 121 22.46 -16.17 17.32
N ALA A 122 23.37 -16.14 16.34
CA ALA A 122 23.32 -17.03 15.17
C ALA A 122 23.25 -18.52 15.57
N SER A 123 23.83 -18.89 16.71
CA SER A 123 23.78 -20.25 17.26
C SER A 123 22.37 -20.71 17.68
N LYS A 124 21.42 -19.78 17.80
CA LYS A 124 20.01 -20.05 18.13
C LYS A 124 19.10 -20.18 16.92
N CYS A 125 19.61 -19.88 15.71
CA CYS A 125 18.80 -19.99 14.51
C CYS A 125 18.35 -21.44 14.30
N SER A 126 17.04 -21.62 14.09
CA SER A 126 16.44 -22.92 13.77
C SER A 126 17.14 -23.68 12.63
N THR A 127 17.57 -22.95 11.59
CA THR A 127 18.45 -23.49 10.54
C THR A 127 19.75 -22.67 10.49
N PRO A 128 20.92 -23.26 10.80
CA PRO A 128 22.21 -22.59 10.68
C PRO A 128 22.51 -22.13 9.24
N PHE A 129 23.42 -21.17 9.10
CA PHE A 129 23.88 -20.74 7.78
C PHE A 129 24.54 -21.89 7.01
N THR A 130 24.06 -22.11 5.79
CA THR A 130 24.68 -22.98 4.80
C THR A 130 25.08 -22.14 3.60
N PRO A 131 26.36 -22.15 3.17
CA PRO A 131 26.81 -21.37 2.03
C PRO A 131 26.24 -21.88 0.71
N TYR A 132 26.25 -21.01 -0.30
CA TYR A 132 25.96 -21.38 -1.67
C TYR A 132 26.89 -22.51 -2.14
N ASN A 133 26.31 -23.47 -2.85
CA ASN A 133 27.06 -24.59 -3.43
C ASN A 133 27.18 -24.39 -4.95
N PRO A 134 28.39 -24.11 -5.49
CA PRO A 134 28.58 -23.87 -6.92
C PRO A 134 28.40 -25.12 -7.79
N ASP A 135 28.61 -26.32 -7.25
CA ASP A 135 28.51 -27.58 -7.99
C ASP A 135 27.05 -27.98 -8.24
N THR A 136 26.17 -27.66 -7.29
CA THR A 136 24.74 -28.00 -7.36
C THR A 136 23.84 -26.80 -7.65
N ASN A 137 24.41 -25.60 -7.66
CA ASN A 137 23.70 -24.32 -7.71
C ASN A 137 22.65 -24.17 -6.58
N ALA A 138 22.85 -24.86 -5.45
CA ALA A 138 21.98 -24.74 -4.29
C ALA A 138 22.22 -23.39 -3.59
N PRO A 139 21.17 -22.61 -3.30
CA PRO A 139 21.32 -21.27 -2.73
C PRO A 139 21.86 -21.33 -1.31
N ALA A 140 22.53 -20.26 -0.89
CA ALA A 140 22.84 -20.03 0.51
C ALA A 140 21.53 -19.91 1.31
N THR A 141 21.48 -20.56 2.48
CA THR A 141 20.29 -20.62 3.33
C THR A 141 20.62 -20.35 4.80
N ALA A 142 19.66 -19.79 5.52
CA ALA A 142 19.65 -19.67 6.97
C ALA A 142 18.18 -19.48 7.38
N GLU A 143 17.81 -19.87 8.59
CA GLU A 143 16.46 -19.60 9.11
C GLU A 143 16.54 -19.29 10.60
N CYS A 144 16.16 -18.06 10.98
CA CYS A 144 16.28 -17.57 12.35
C CYS A 144 14.92 -17.05 12.80
N TRP A 145 14.33 -17.66 13.83
CA TRP A 145 12.98 -17.34 14.25
C TRP A 145 12.98 -16.33 15.40
N THR A 146 12.02 -15.42 15.39
CA THR A 146 11.78 -14.48 16.50
C THR A 146 11.44 -15.24 17.78
N SER A 147 10.68 -16.32 17.68
CA SER A 147 10.36 -17.24 18.76
C SER A 147 11.55 -18.02 19.34
N ASP A 148 12.72 -18.03 18.67
CA ASP A 148 13.93 -18.67 19.21
C ASP A 148 14.61 -17.80 20.29
N LEU A 149 14.28 -16.50 20.33
CA LEU A 149 14.90 -15.50 21.19
C LEU A 149 13.94 -15.01 22.27
N THR A 150 14.44 -14.73 23.47
CA THR A 150 13.72 -13.91 24.46
C THR A 150 13.66 -12.46 24.00
N LEU A 151 12.76 -11.64 24.56
CA LEU A 151 12.71 -10.21 24.25
C LEU A 151 14.05 -9.51 24.54
N ALA A 152 14.69 -9.86 25.66
CA ALA A 152 15.97 -9.28 26.05
C ALA A 152 17.05 -9.56 25.00
N GLU A 153 17.10 -10.77 24.46
CA GLU A 153 18.04 -11.13 23.39
C GLU A 153 17.68 -10.46 22.07
N TRP A 154 16.41 -10.47 21.70
CA TRP A 154 15.92 -9.85 20.47
C TRP A 154 16.21 -8.36 20.43
N ARG A 155 16.09 -7.64 21.55
CA ARG A 155 16.44 -6.21 21.65
C ARG A 155 17.93 -5.91 21.44
N THR A 156 18.82 -6.90 21.49
CA THR A 156 20.24 -6.70 21.17
C THR A 156 20.51 -6.67 19.66
N LEU A 157 19.54 -7.10 18.84
CA LEU A 157 19.65 -7.10 17.40
C LEU A 157 19.39 -5.71 16.82
N ARG A 158 19.86 -5.53 15.58
CA ARG A 158 19.64 -4.34 14.77
C ARG A 158 19.00 -4.75 13.46
N GLY A 159 17.97 -4.02 13.05
CA GLY A 159 17.36 -4.15 11.73
C GLY A 159 18.34 -3.74 10.63
N LYS A 160 18.21 -4.36 9.46
CA LYS A 160 18.92 -3.99 8.23
C LYS A 160 17.92 -3.94 7.07
N MET A 161 18.37 -3.44 5.91
CA MET A 161 17.55 -3.52 4.70
C MET A 161 17.23 -4.98 4.38
N GLU A 162 15.97 -5.24 4.08
CA GLU A 162 15.47 -6.55 3.68
C GLU A 162 16.24 -7.07 2.45
N GLY A 163 16.69 -8.32 2.53
CA GLY A 163 17.35 -9.03 1.44
C GLY A 163 18.53 -9.88 1.92
N PHE A 164 18.98 -10.81 1.08
CA PHE A 164 20.17 -11.61 1.32
C PHE A 164 20.75 -12.08 -0.01
N ASN A 165 22.03 -12.43 -0.03
CA ASN A 165 22.67 -12.96 -1.23
C ASN A 165 22.57 -14.49 -1.25
N ALA A 166 21.70 -14.99 -2.13
CA ALA A 166 21.51 -16.43 -2.34
C ALA A 166 22.74 -17.14 -2.92
N LYS A 167 23.76 -16.42 -3.39
CA LYS A 167 25.04 -16.96 -3.87
C LYS A 167 26.20 -16.78 -2.88
N ALA A 168 25.89 -16.38 -1.65
CA ALA A 168 26.92 -16.08 -0.66
C ALA A 168 27.71 -17.31 -0.21
N LEU A 169 29.04 -17.17 -0.16
CA LEU A 169 29.96 -18.17 0.40
C LEU A 169 30.26 -17.92 1.88
N THR A 170 30.02 -16.70 2.37
CA THR A 170 30.22 -16.32 3.77
C THR A 170 28.98 -15.67 4.36
N VAL A 171 28.92 -15.62 5.70
CA VAL A 171 27.83 -14.94 6.41
C VAL A 171 27.84 -13.44 6.11
N GLU A 172 29.03 -12.82 6.05
CA GLU A 172 29.17 -11.40 5.74
C GLU A 172 28.59 -11.08 4.35
N GLU A 173 28.91 -11.90 3.34
CA GLU A 173 28.37 -11.74 2.00
C GLU A 173 26.84 -11.93 2.01
N TYR A 174 26.35 -12.96 2.72
CA TYR A 174 24.92 -13.26 2.83
C TYR A 174 24.12 -12.08 3.40
N VAL A 175 24.65 -11.43 4.45
CA VAL A 175 23.96 -10.37 5.19
C VAL A 175 24.09 -9.00 4.52
N GLN A 176 25.28 -8.68 3.98
CA GLN A 176 25.60 -7.33 3.48
C GLN A 176 25.23 -7.13 2.01
N THR A 177 25.04 -8.20 1.25
CA THR A 177 24.70 -8.14 -0.18
C THR A 177 23.35 -8.79 -0.44
N GLY A 178 22.64 -8.35 -1.48
CA GLY A 178 21.32 -8.90 -1.86
C GLY A 178 20.10 -8.08 -1.42
N THR A 179 20.30 -6.87 -0.89
CA THR A 179 19.21 -5.87 -0.86
C THR A 179 18.82 -5.52 -2.30
N PRO A 180 17.52 -5.51 -2.67
CA PRO A 180 17.07 -5.15 -4.00
C PRO A 180 17.60 -3.76 -4.42
N GLY A 181 18.09 -3.63 -5.65
CA GLY A 181 18.81 -2.44 -6.11
C GLY A 181 17.97 -1.15 -6.17
N PHE A 182 16.64 -1.27 -6.17
CA PHE A 182 15.73 -0.12 -6.09
C PHE A 182 15.55 0.42 -4.66
N ARG A 183 16.17 -0.24 -3.66
CA ARG A 183 16.26 0.24 -2.28
C ARG A 183 17.68 0.72 -1.98
N THR A 184 17.79 1.77 -1.17
CA THR A 184 19.09 2.25 -0.72
C THR A 184 19.47 1.66 0.63
N THR A 185 20.77 1.47 0.86
CA THR A 185 21.35 1.09 2.16
C THR A 185 21.90 2.29 2.92
N LEU A 186 21.78 3.51 2.37
CA LEU A 186 22.38 4.74 2.92
C LEU A 186 21.99 5.00 4.38
N TYR A 187 20.74 4.74 4.75
CA TYR A 187 20.22 4.99 6.10
C TYR A 187 20.19 3.74 6.99
N ALA A 188 20.80 2.63 6.56
CA ALA A 188 20.84 1.37 7.30
C ALA A 188 22.20 1.13 8.00
N GLY A 189 22.84 2.21 8.46
CA GLY A 189 24.10 2.18 9.19
C GLY A 189 23.96 1.73 10.65
N VAL A 190 25.07 1.73 11.38
CA VAL A 190 25.15 1.26 12.78
C VAL A 190 24.29 2.06 13.77
N THR A 191 23.88 3.27 13.41
CA THR A 191 23.04 4.18 14.22
C THR A 191 21.55 4.10 13.88
N SER A 192 21.13 3.14 13.03
CA SER A 192 19.76 2.98 12.54
C SER A 192 19.30 1.54 12.71
N GLY A 193 18.03 1.26 12.47
CA GLY A 193 17.49 -0.08 12.54
C GLY A 193 17.08 -0.49 13.95
N THR A 194 16.62 0.47 14.76
CA THR A 194 16.14 0.22 16.11
C THR A 194 14.86 -0.61 16.04
N LEU A 195 14.91 -1.83 16.56
CA LEU A 195 13.76 -2.75 16.57
C LEU A 195 12.69 -2.30 17.58
N MET A 196 11.42 -2.51 17.26
CA MET A 196 10.28 -2.07 18.08
C MET A 196 9.41 -3.25 18.54
N THR A 197 9.09 -3.30 19.83
CA THR A 197 7.93 -4.06 20.31
C THR A 197 6.63 -3.42 19.78
N LEU A 198 5.50 -4.13 19.89
CA LEU A 198 4.20 -3.51 19.64
C LEU A 198 3.95 -2.34 20.59
N ALA A 199 4.40 -2.42 21.84
CA ALA A 199 4.29 -1.33 22.81
C ALA A 199 5.15 -0.11 22.39
N ASP A 200 6.41 -0.35 21.99
CA ASP A 200 7.31 0.72 21.52
C ASP A 200 6.72 1.46 20.30
N SER A 201 6.09 0.71 19.37
CA SER A 201 5.47 1.32 18.19
C SER A 201 4.22 2.12 18.55
N ILE A 202 3.37 1.65 19.47
CA ILE A 202 2.21 2.41 19.96
C ILE A 202 2.64 3.76 20.55
N GLU A 203 3.64 3.76 21.44
CA GLU A 203 4.17 4.99 22.04
C GLU A 203 4.68 5.97 20.99
N LEU A 204 5.47 5.47 20.03
CA LEU A 204 6.01 6.28 18.95
C LEU A 204 4.92 6.87 18.06
N TYR A 205 3.93 6.06 17.67
CA TYR A 205 2.89 6.44 16.73
C TYR A 205 1.92 7.45 17.34
N GLU A 206 1.57 7.30 18.62
CA GLU A 206 0.79 8.30 19.34
C GLU A 206 1.55 9.61 19.51
N HIS A 207 2.86 9.57 19.77
CA HIS A 207 3.66 10.78 19.85
C HIS A 207 3.73 11.54 18.50
N MET A 208 3.71 10.81 17.38
CA MET A 208 3.65 11.39 16.04
C MET A 208 2.22 11.77 15.59
N GLY A 209 1.19 11.32 16.31
CA GLY A 209 -0.23 11.55 16.02
C GLY A 209 -0.83 10.66 14.92
N VAL A 210 -0.10 9.65 14.43
CA VAL A 210 -0.55 8.77 13.34
C VAL A 210 -1.42 7.62 13.87
N ARG A 211 -2.27 7.04 13.02
CA ARG A 211 -3.07 5.86 13.36
C ARG A 211 -2.23 4.59 13.25
N HIS A 212 -2.79 3.48 13.75
CA HIS A 212 -2.10 2.19 13.87
C HIS A 212 -2.73 1.15 12.96
N THR A 213 -1.92 0.30 12.34
CA THR A 213 -2.41 -0.89 11.62
C THR A 213 -1.60 -2.14 12.00
N PRO A 214 -1.89 -2.79 13.14
CA PRO A 214 -1.21 -4.03 13.52
C PRO A 214 -1.69 -5.22 12.65
N GLU A 215 -0.77 -5.97 12.04
CA GLU A 215 -1.10 -7.25 11.39
C GLU A 215 -0.86 -8.43 12.33
N ALA A 216 -1.84 -9.29 12.56
CA ALA A 216 -1.59 -10.58 13.21
C ALA A 216 -0.89 -11.52 12.21
N LYS A 217 0.45 -11.66 12.24
CA LYS A 217 1.16 -12.53 11.28
C LYS A 217 0.94 -14.01 11.54
N ALA A 218 0.95 -14.81 10.48
CA ALA A 218 0.87 -16.26 10.59
C ALA A 218 2.04 -16.83 11.42
N PHE A 219 1.75 -17.88 12.18
CA PHE A 219 2.77 -18.71 12.81
C PHE A 219 2.37 -20.18 12.60
N VAL A 220 3.17 -20.90 11.82
CA VAL A 220 2.95 -22.31 11.46
C VAL A 220 4.26 -23.05 11.71
N GLY A 221 4.21 -24.28 12.25
CA GLY A 221 5.41 -25.00 12.71
C GLY A 221 5.77 -24.72 14.17
N GLY A 222 6.96 -25.10 14.63
CA GLY A 222 7.61 -24.51 15.83
C GLY A 222 7.10 -24.84 17.25
N GLY A 223 6.11 -25.73 17.45
CA GLY A 223 5.68 -26.11 18.81
C GLY A 223 5.25 -24.92 19.69
N PHE A 224 4.66 -23.89 19.06
CA PHE A 224 4.25 -22.67 19.75
C PHE A 224 3.23 -22.97 20.84
N ASN A 225 3.42 -22.39 22.02
CA ASN A 225 2.46 -22.47 23.11
C ASN A 225 1.37 -21.38 23.02
N TRP A 226 0.93 -21.05 21.79
CA TRP A 226 -0.06 -20.02 21.51
C TRP A 226 -1.19 -20.55 20.64
N THR A 227 -2.43 -20.22 21.02
CA THR A 227 -3.58 -20.37 20.12
C THR A 227 -3.75 -19.10 19.30
N ARG A 228 -4.29 -19.24 18.09
CA ARG A 228 -4.54 -18.11 17.20
C ARG A 228 -5.43 -17.01 17.84
N PRO A 229 -6.56 -17.35 18.51
CA PRO A 229 -7.38 -16.34 19.18
C PRO A 229 -6.66 -15.65 20.35
N ALA A 230 -5.87 -16.37 21.14
CA ALA A 230 -5.12 -15.77 22.25
C ALA A 230 -4.07 -14.77 21.75
N PHE A 231 -3.45 -15.04 20.60
CA PHE A 231 -2.56 -14.09 19.95
C PHE A 231 -3.28 -12.79 19.57
N VAL A 232 -4.37 -12.91 18.80
CA VAL A 232 -5.16 -11.76 18.35
C VAL A 232 -5.66 -10.96 19.55
N GLN A 233 -6.13 -11.64 20.60
CA GLN A 233 -6.57 -11.00 21.83
C GLN A 233 -5.43 -10.24 22.52
N LYS A 234 -4.22 -10.82 22.62
CA LYS A 234 -3.06 -10.13 23.21
C LYS A 234 -2.71 -8.85 22.45
N ILE A 235 -2.80 -8.85 21.12
CA ILE A 235 -2.59 -7.62 20.31
C ILE A 235 -3.58 -6.54 20.74
N LEU A 236 -4.88 -6.86 20.79
CA LEU A 236 -5.92 -5.90 21.15
C LEU A 236 -5.80 -5.42 22.60
N ASP A 237 -5.46 -6.31 23.53
CA ASP A 237 -5.24 -5.98 24.93
C ASP A 237 -4.04 -5.04 25.14
N THR A 238 -2.99 -5.15 24.30
CA THR A 238 -1.91 -4.14 24.28
C THR A 238 -2.46 -2.76 23.95
N TYR A 239 -3.27 -2.61 22.88
CA TYR A 239 -3.87 -1.31 22.55
C TYR A 239 -4.80 -0.78 23.66
N LYS A 240 -5.56 -1.65 24.33
CA LYS A 240 -6.39 -1.28 25.48
C LYS A 240 -5.56 -0.81 26.66
N THR A 241 -4.41 -1.45 26.93
CA THR A 241 -3.49 -1.06 28.00
C THR A 241 -2.97 0.37 27.78
N PHE A 242 -2.68 0.73 26.54
CA PHE A 242 -2.31 2.10 26.15
C PHE A 242 -3.52 3.05 26.00
N SER A 243 -4.75 2.59 26.26
CA SER A 243 -5.98 3.37 26.13
C SER A 243 -6.18 3.97 24.73
N ILE A 244 -5.72 3.28 23.68
CA ILE A 244 -5.86 3.75 22.31
C ILE A 244 -7.32 3.59 21.85
N PRO A 245 -7.96 4.65 21.34
CA PRO A 245 -9.31 4.55 20.78
C PRO A 245 -9.36 3.47 19.68
N PRO A 246 -10.26 2.48 19.75
CA PRO A 246 -10.36 1.41 18.76
C PRO A 246 -10.50 1.92 17.31
N THR A 247 -11.14 3.07 17.12
CA THR A 247 -11.28 3.74 15.80
C THR A 247 -9.96 4.22 15.19
N ARG A 248 -8.86 4.23 15.95
CA ARG A 248 -7.50 4.54 15.47
C ARG A 248 -6.68 3.28 15.17
N VAL A 249 -7.23 2.08 15.37
CA VAL A 249 -6.53 0.80 15.24
C VAL A 249 -7.18 -0.03 14.14
N TYR A 250 -6.45 -0.20 13.04
CA TYR A 250 -6.82 -1.05 11.90
C TYR A 250 -6.20 -2.43 12.08
N ILE A 251 -6.76 -3.24 12.99
CA ILE A 251 -6.29 -4.63 13.20
C ILE A 251 -6.52 -5.43 11.93
N GLN A 252 -5.46 -5.99 11.36
CA GLN A 252 -5.49 -6.69 10.08
C GLN A 252 -5.03 -8.14 10.20
N SER A 253 -5.61 -9.02 9.37
CA SER A 253 -5.21 -10.43 9.29
C SER A 253 -5.61 -11.05 7.95
N PHE A 254 -4.77 -11.96 7.44
CA PHE A 254 -5.10 -12.84 6.30
C PHE A 254 -6.07 -13.96 6.66
N PHE A 255 -6.32 -14.20 7.95
CA PHE A 255 -7.22 -15.25 8.41
C PHE A 255 -8.60 -14.66 8.70
N GLU A 256 -9.60 -15.03 7.91
CA GLU A 256 -10.99 -14.61 8.10
C GLU A 256 -11.48 -14.86 9.55
N GLN A 257 -11.05 -15.97 10.16
CA GLN A 257 -11.44 -16.33 11.52
C GLN A 257 -10.91 -15.36 12.58
N ASP A 258 -9.78 -14.69 12.34
CA ASP A 258 -9.26 -13.67 13.26
C ASP A 258 -10.15 -12.44 13.23
N VAL A 259 -10.50 -11.96 12.03
CA VAL A 259 -11.38 -10.80 11.85
C VAL A 259 -12.74 -11.06 12.49
N LEU A 260 -13.29 -12.26 12.28
CA LEU A 260 -14.56 -12.65 12.88
C LEU A 260 -14.47 -12.87 14.39
N TYR A 261 -13.30 -13.25 14.91
CA TYR A 261 -13.04 -13.26 16.35
C TYR A 261 -13.12 -11.84 16.90
N VAL A 262 -12.50 -10.85 16.25
CA VAL A 262 -12.61 -9.43 16.62
C VAL A 262 -14.07 -8.97 16.59
N VAL A 263 -14.82 -9.28 15.51
CA VAL A 263 -16.23 -8.90 15.39
C VAL A 263 -17.08 -9.42 16.56
N ARG A 264 -16.86 -10.68 16.98
CA ARG A 264 -17.67 -11.32 18.04
C ARG A 264 -17.27 -10.89 19.45
N ASN A 265 -15.98 -10.73 19.71
CA ASN A 265 -15.45 -10.58 21.07
C ASN A 265 -15.02 -9.15 21.40
N GLU A 266 -14.71 -8.35 20.38
CA GLU A 266 -14.13 -7.01 20.50
C GLU A 266 -14.88 -6.01 19.60
N PRO A 267 -16.21 -5.85 19.78
CA PRO A 267 -17.05 -5.10 18.85
C PRO A 267 -16.65 -3.63 18.66
N ALA A 268 -15.93 -3.04 19.63
CA ALA A 268 -15.39 -1.69 19.51
C ALA A 268 -14.32 -1.56 18.41
N PHE A 269 -13.60 -2.65 18.10
CA PHE A 269 -12.60 -2.72 17.01
C PHE A 269 -13.19 -3.21 15.69
N ALA A 270 -14.41 -3.75 15.69
CA ALA A 270 -14.99 -4.43 14.53
C ALA A 270 -15.13 -3.52 13.29
N SER A 271 -15.43 -2.23 13.47
CA SER A 271 -15.58 -1.30 12.35
C SER A 271 -14.27 -0.98 11.63
N THR A 272 -13.12 -1.22 12.26
CA THR A 272 -11.78 -0.98 11.70
C THR A 272 -11.00 -2.27 11.49
N ALA A 273 -11.60 -3.44 11.75
CA ALA A 273 -10.97 -4.72 11.48
C ALA A 273 -10.88 -4.99 9.97
N VAL A 274 -9.69 -5.38 9.51
CA VAL A 274 -9.34 -5.51 8.09
C VAL A 274 -9.09 -6.97 7.73
N LEU A 275 -9.85 -7.48 6.77
CA LEU A 275 -9.58 -8.78 6.15
C LEU A 275 -8.60 -8.61 4.99
N LEU A 276 -7.34 -9.02 5.19
CA LEU A 276 -6.34 -9.10 4.14
C LEU A 276 -6.63 -10.31 3.23
N ASP A 277 -6.41 -10.14 1.93
CA ASP A 277 -6.65 -11.19 0.94
C ASP A 277 -5.34 -11.62 0.28
N SER A 278 -4.91 -12.85 0.52
CA SER A 278 -3.64 -13.39 -0.01
C SER A 278 -3.77 -13.95 -1.43
N MET A 279 -4.82 -13.56 -2.16
CA MET A 279 -5.08 -13.99 -3.53
C MET A 279 -3.83 -13.90 -4.39
N GLN A 280 -3.47 -15.02 -5.04
CA GLN A 280 -2.30 -15.09 -5.93
C GLN A 280 -2.63 -14.75 -7.38
N SER A 281 -3.90 -14.91 -7.79
CA SER A 281 -4.39 -14.56 -9.11
C SER A 281 -5.91 -14.38 -9.08
N MET A 282 -6.46 -13.77 -10.12
CA MET A 282 -7.91 -13.56 -10.26
C MET A 282 -8.74 -14.87 -10.27
N ALA A 283 -8.11 -16.04 -10.40
CA ALA A 283 -8.80 -17.33 -10.35
C ALA A 283 -9.40 -17.63 -8.97
N THR A 284 -8.83 -17.08 -7.89
CA THR A 284 -9.32 -17.28 -6.52
C THR A 284 -10.03 -16.04 -5.98
N ALA A 285 -10.42 -15.12 -6.87
CA ALA A 285 -11.01 -13.85 -6.46
C ALA A 285 -12.40 -14.08 -5.82
N PRO A 286 -12.71 -13.39 -4.70
CA PRO A 286 -14.05 -13.42 -4.13
C PRO A 286 -15.11 -12.96 -5.13
N ASN A 287 -16.37 -13.35 -4.91
CA ASN A 287 -17.49 -12.89 -5.72
C ASN A 287 -18.52 -12.13 -4.87
N ALA A 288 -19.54 -11.59 -5.53
CA ALA A 288 -20.61 -10.84 -4.85
C ALA A 288 -21.28 -11.59 -3.68
N ALA A 289 -21.45 -12.92 -3.78
CA ALA A 289 -22.02 -13.71 -2.70
C ALA A 289 -21.06 -13.83 -1.51
N THR A 290 -19.75 -14.00 -1.77
CA THR A 290 -18.72 -13.97 -0.72
C THR A 290 -18.70 -12.63 -0.01
N PHE A 291 -18.73 -11.51 -0.74
CA PHE A 291 -18.76 -10.18 -0.14
C PHE A 291 -20.01 -9.94 0.70
N ALA A 292 -21.19 -10.34 0.22
CA ALA A 292 -22.42 -10.25 1.00
C ALA A 292 -22.33 -11.07 2.30
N ALA A 293 -21.82 -12.30 2.23
CA ALA A 293 -21.63 -13.15 3.41
C ALA A 293 -20.64 -12.56 4.43
N TRP A 294 -19.57 -11.90 3.97
CA TRP A 294 -18.64 -11.17 4.84
C TRP A 294 -19.33 -10.01 5.55
N VAL A 295 -20.11 -9.20 4.82
CA VAL A 295 -20.86 -8.08 5.39
C VAL A 295 -21.90 -8.54 6.40
N ASP A 296 -22.65 -9.61 6.10
CA ASP A 296 -23.64 -10.20 7.01
C ASP A 296 -22.99 -10.68 8.32
N ARG A 297 -21.73 -11.15 8.24
CA ARG A 297 -20.95 -11.60 9.40
C ARG A 297 -20.19 -10.50 10.11
N GLY A 298 -20.41 -9.23 9.72
CA GLY A 298 -19.86 -8.05 10.39
C GLY A 298 -18.49 -7.60 9.90
N ILE A 299 -17.94 -8.21 8.84
CA ILE A 299 -16.72 -7.71 8.20
C ILE A 299 -17.07 -6.43 7.43
N ARG A 300 -16.20 -5.42 7.51
CA ARG A 300 -16.43 -4.09 6.91
C ARG A 300 -15.34 -3.66 5.94
N ILE A 301 -14.11 -4.14 6.12
CA ILE A 301 -12.97 -3.74 5.30
C ILE A 301 -12.34 -4.97 4.66
N TRP A 302 -12.22 -4.94 3.33
CA TRP A 302 -11.48 -5.91 2.54
C TRP A 302 -10.22 -5.28 1.99
N ALA A 303 -9.09 -5.94 2.15
CA ALA A 303 -7.79 -5.44 1.73
C ALA A 303 -7.12 -6.38 0.72
N PRO A 304 -7.39 -6.20 -0.59
CA PRO A 304 -6.81 -7.03 -1.64
C PRO A 304 -5.49 -6.49 -2.22
N PRO A 305 -4.75 -7.35 -2.93
CA PRO A 305 -3.60 -6.92 -3.73
C PRO A 305 -4.04 -6.02 -4.90
N LEU A 306 -3.15 -5.14 -5.36
CA LEU A 306 -3.50 -4.08 -6.34
C LEU A 306 -4.03 -4.61 -7.66
N PHE A 307 -3.52 -5.74 -8.15
CA PHE A 307 -4.00 -6.34 -9.40
C PHE A 307 -5.49 -6.69 -9.35
N ALA A 308 -6.05 -6.92 -8.15
CA ALA A 308 -7.47 -7.18 -7.97
C ALA A 308 -8.34 -5.95 -8.23
N LEU A 309 -7.77 -4.75 -8.19
CA LEU A 309 -8.48 -3.48 -8.18
C LEU A 309 -8.43 -2.76 -9.54
N LEU A 310 -7.56 -3.20 -10.44
CA LEU A 310 -7.35 -2.58 -11.76
C LEU A 310 -7.74 -3.53 -12.88
N ASP A 311 -8.23 -2.94 -13.97
CA ASP A 311 -8.56 -3.64 -15.22
C ASP A 311 -8.28 -2.71 -16.41
N MET A 312 -8.22 -3.29 -17.62
CA MET A 312 -8.06 -2.56 -18.87
C MET A 312 -9.33 -2.66 -19.71
N GLN A 313 -9.95 -1.52 -20.00
CA GLN A 313 -11.14 -1.47 -20.85
C GLN A 313 -10.99 -0.41 -21.94
N HIS A 314 -11.13 -0.85 -23.19
CA HIS A 314 -11.00 0.01 -24.37
C HIS A 314 -9.69 0.82 -24.38
N GLY A 315 -8.59 0.19 -23.96
CA GLY A 315 -7.26 0.83 -23.89
C GLY A 315 -7.08 1.82 -22.74
N ARG A 316 -7.98 1.84 -21.75
CA ARG A 316 -7.86 2.69 -20.55
C ARG A 316 -7.79 1.85 -19.29
N LEU A 317 -6.98 2.32 -18.34
CA LEU A 317 -6.97 1.82 -16.97
C LEU A 317 -8.27 2.22 -16.28
N VAL A 318 -8.96 1.26 -15.67
CA VAL A 318 -10.24 1.45 -14.98
C VAL A 318 -10.31 0.57 -13.73
N ALA A 319 -11.30 0.80 -12.88
CA ALA A 319 -11.58 -0.07 -11.76
C ALA A 319 -12.02 -1.47 -12.22
N SER A 320 -11.50 -2.50 -11.56
CA SER A 320 -11.91 -3.87 -11.82
C SER A 320 -13.38 -4.12 -11.44
N GLN A 321 -14.02 -5.09 -12.10
CA GLN A 321 -15.39 -5.48 -11.74
C GLN A 321 -15.50 -6.00 -10.31
N ILE A 322 -14.49 -6.72 -9.80
CA ILE A 322 -14.51 -7.22 -8.43
C ILE A 322 -14.41 -6.08 -7.40
N GLY A 323 -13.58 -5.06 -7.65
CA GLY A 323 -13.48 -3.88 -6.78
C GLY A 323 -14.82 -3.14 -6.71
N LEU A 324 -15.47 -2.94 -7.86
CA LEU A 324 -16.79 -2.34 -7.93
C LEU A 324 -17.87 -3.20 -7.22
N GLN A 325 -17.79 -4.52 -7.32
CA GLN A 325 -18.70 -5.43 -6.61
C GLN A 325 -18.52 -5.36 -5.09
N ALA A 326 -17.28 -5.31 -4.59
CA ALA A 326 -17.00 -5.15 -3.16
C ALA A 326 -17.57 -3.83 -2.63
N ARG A 327 -17.39 -2.71 -3.35
CA ARG A 327 -18.01 -1.42 -2.99
C ARG A 327 -19.54 -1.49 -2.97
N ARG A 328 -20.15 -2.13 -3.97
CA ARG A 328 -21.61 -2.33 -4.03
C ARG A 328 -22.14 -3.19 -2.87
N ALA A 329 -21.35 -4.15 -2.39
CA ALA A 329 -21.69 -4.93 -1.21
C ALA A 329 -21.61 -4.13 0.10
N GLY A 330 -21.00 -2.93 0.08
CA GLY A 330 -20.85 -2.08 1.25
C GLY A 330 -19.53 -2.25 2.00
N LEU A 331 -18.52 -2.87 1.37
CA LEU A 331 -17.18 -2.98 1.92
C LEU A 331 -16.35 -1.72 1.64
N ASP A 332 -15.61 -1.29 2.66
CA ASP A 332 -14.47 -0.41 2.46
C ASP A 332 -13.26 -1.20 1.93
N ILE A 333 -12.42 -0.53 1.14
CA ILE A 333 -11.28 -1.15 0.47
C ILE A 333 -9.99 -0.46 0.91
N ILE A 334 -8.98 -1.27 1.28
CA ILE A 334 -7.60 -0.83 1.49
C ILE A 334 -6.69 -1.60 0.52
N GLY A 335 -6.01 -0.92 -0.40
CA GLY A 335 -5.11 -1.58 -1.36
C GLY A 335 -3.69 -1.75 -0.82
N TRP A 336 -2.97 -2.80 -1.24
CA TRP A 336 -1.56 -3.02 -0.85
C TRP A 336 -0.74 -3.75 -1.94
N SER A 337 0.54 -3.44 -2.19
CA SER A 337 1.35 -2.29 -1.70
C SER A 337 2.00 -1.57 -2.89
N LEU A 338 1.73 -0.26 -3.03
CA LEU A 338 1.95 0.55 -4.24
C LEU A 338 3.35 0.44 -4.86
N GLU A 339 4.41 0.55 -4.06
CA GLU A 339 5.81 0.54 -4.51
C GLU A 339 6.56 -0.76 -4.25
N ARG A 340 5.91 -1.78 -3.68
CA ARG A 340 6.61 -2.97 -3.20
C ARG A 340 7.27 -3.79 -4.31
N GLN A 341 6.71 -3.73 -5.52
CA GLN A 341 7.28 -4.33 -6.74
C GLN A 341 8.63 -3.70 -7.16
N GLY A 342 8.92 -2.47 -6.71
CA GLY A 342 10.09 -1.71 -7.14
C GLY A 342 9.84 -0.90 -8.41
N VAL A 343 10.76 -0.99 -9.38
CA VAL A 343 10.66 -0.29 -10.67
C VAL A 343 9.56 -0.96 -11.50
N LEU A 344 8.57 -0.18 -11.94
CA LEU A 344 7.41 -0.66 -12.70
C LEU A 344 7.75 -0.87 -14.18
N ALA A 345 8.46 0.09 -14.78
CA ALA A 345 8.84 0.04 -16.19
C ALA A 345 10.34 -0.27 -16.33
N ASN A 346 10.68 -1.55 -16.27
CA ASN A 346 12.06 -2.02 -16.41
C ASN A 346 12.18 -3.06 -17.55
N ASP A 347 13.35 -3.10 -18.20
CA ASP A 347 13.68 -4.09 -19.23
C ASP A 347 13.81 -5.51 -18.65
N ILE A 348 14.02 -5.61 -17.33
CA ILE A 348 14.03 -6.86 -16.56
C ILE A 348 12.95 -6.72 -15.48
N VAL A 349 11.86 -7.47 -15.63
CA VAL A 349 10.76 -7.46 -14.66
C VAL A 349 11.02 -8.52 -13.59
N ASP A 350 11.54 -8.10 -12.43
CA ASP A 350 11.91 -8.99 -11.33
C ASP A 350 10.68 -9.50 -10.54
N ASP A 351 9.60 -8.71 -10.50
CA ASP A 351 8.31 -9.08 -9.90
C ASP A 351 7.19 -8.43 -10.73
N THR A 352 6.21 -9.21 -11.19
CA THR A 352 5.05 -8.74 -11.96
C THR A 352 3.74 -8.82 -11.17
N TRP A 353 3.78 -9.37 -9.96
CA TRP A 353 2.59 -9.86 -9.29
C TRP A 353 1.63 -8.74 -8.88
N TYR A 354 2.15 -7.61 -8.38
CA TYR A 354 1.33 -6.51 -7.85
C TYR A 354 0.41 -5.91 -8.91
N TYR A 355 0.83 -5.90 -10.17
CA TYR A 355 0.08 -5.33 -11.29
C TYR A 355 -0.21 -6.35 -12.40
N GLN A 356 -0.22 -7.66 -12.07
CA GLN A 356 -0.31 -8.74 -13.05
C GLN A 356 -1.52 -8.66 -14.00
N SER A 357 -2.61 -8.03 -13.58
CA SER A 357 -3.83 -7.85 -14.40
C SER A 357 -3.70 -6.77 -15.47
N VAL A 358 -2.70 -5.88 -15.36
CA VAL A 358 -2.58 -4.66 -16.17
C VAL A 358 -1.16 -4.40 -16.66
N LEU A 359 -0.27 -5.40 -16.61
CA LEU A 359 1.13 -5.29 -17.06
C LEU A 359 1.31 -4.62 -18.43
N PRO A 360 0.51 -4.93 -19.48
CA PRO A 360 0.69 -4.31 -20.79
C PRO A 360 0.45 -2.79 -20.81
N ALA A 361 -0.20 -2.23 -19.78
CA ALA A 361 -0.46 -0.80 -19.65
C ALA A 361 0.69 -0.03 -18.97
N ILE A 362 1.66 -0.74 -18.39
CA ILE A 362 2.79 -0.13 -17.70
C ILE A 362 3.87 0.20 -18.72
N HIS A 363 3.99 1.49 -19.04
CA HIS A 363 4.99 2.00 -19.98
C HIS A 363 6.08 2.84 -19.30
N ASN A 364 5.78 3.41 -18.14
CA ASN A 364 6.68 4.23 -17.33
C ASN A 364 6.20 4.24 -15.87
N GLU A 365 6.99 4.85 -15.00
CA GLU A 365 6.71 4.94 -13.56
C GLU A 365 5.45 5.77 -13.23
N GLY A 366 5.05 6.69 -14.10
CA GLY A 366 3.85 7.52 -13.94
C GLY A 366 2.56 6.71 -13.81
N PHE A 367 2.57 5.44 -14.27
CA PHE A 367 1.50 4.47 -14.06
C PHE A 367 1.03 4.38 -12.60
N ALA A 368 1.94 4.51 -11.63
CA ALA A 368 1.58 4.49 -10.21
C ALA A 368 0.54 5.57 -9.84
N LEU A 369 0.64 6.77 -10.42
CA LEU A 369 -0.32 7.85 -10.17
C LEU A 369 -1.64 7.62 -10.91
N GLU A 370 -1.62 7.00 -12.08
CA GLU A 370 -2.82 6.61 -12.82
C GLU A 370 -3.60 5.54 -12.04
N ALA A 371 -2.89 4.55 -11.48
CA ALA A 371 -3.47 3.54 -10.59
C ALA A 371 -4.10 4.18 -9.34
N ILE A 372 -3.38 5.08 -8.64
CA ILE A 372 -3.95 5.83 -7.51
C ILE A 372 -5.20 6.61 -7.93
N HIS A 373 -5.19 7.19 -9.14
CA HIS A 373 -6.34 7.93 -9.63
C HIS A 373 -7.58 7.06 -9.77
N VAL A 374 -7.45 5.84 -10.33
CA VAL A 374 -8.55 4.85 -10.36
C VAL A 374 -8.98 4.46 -8.95
N PHE A 375 -8.03 4.18 -8.06
CA PHE A 375 -8.31 3.79 -6.68
C PHE A 375 -9.13 4.84 -5.92
N VAL A 376 -8.86 6.12 -6.15
CA VAL A 376 -9.57 7.21 -5.47
C VAL A 376 -10.89 7.54 -6.17
N GLN A 377 -10.87 7.73 -7.49
CA GLN A 377 -12.03 8.26 -8.22
C GLN A 377 -13.11 7.22 -8.49
N GLU A 378 -12.73 5.97 -8.75
CA GLU A 378 -13.68 4.92 -9.13
C GLU A 378 -13.99 3.96 -7.99
N LEU A 379 -13.00 3.68 -7.12
CA LEU A 379 -13.15 2.72 -6.02
C LEU A 379 -13.28 3.35 -4.65
N GLN A 380 -12.87 4.62 -4.47
CA GLN A 380 -12.92 5.33 -3.20
C GLN A 380 -12.26 4.55 -2.05
N LEU A 381 -11.03 4.06 -2.28
CA LEU A 381 -10.26 3.35 -1.26
C LEU A 381 -10.12 4.21 0.00
N VAL A 382 -10.29 3.61 1.19
CA VAL A 382 -10.14 4.33 2.48
C VAL A 382 -8.68 4.39 2.96
N GLY A 383 -7.80 3.62 2.32
CA GLY A 383 -6.36 3.60 2.55
C GLY A 383 -5.61 2.92 1.42
N LEU A 384 -4.34 3.29 1.24
CA LEU A 384 -3.43 2.65 0.30
C LEU A 384 -2.07 2.45 0.96
N PHE A 385 -1.68 1.18 1.12
CA PHE A 385 -0.36 0.80 1.59
C PHE A 385 0.71 1.11 0.55
N SER A 386 1.83 1.64 1.03
CA SER A 386 2.90 2.17 0.21
C SER A 386 4.23 2.05 0.94
N ASP A 387 5.27 1.57 0.25
CA ASP A 387 6.66 1.55 0.77
C ASP A 387 7.25 3.00 0.77
N TRP A 388 6.55 3.96 0.15
CA TRP A 388 6.85 5.38 0.15
C TRP A 388 5.59 6.23 0.33
N ALA A 389 5.11 6.33 1.57
CA ALA A 389 3.84 7.00 1.91
C ALA A 389 3.68 8.44 1.37
N GLY A 390 4.78 9.10 0.99
CA GLY A 390 4.77 10.40 0.30
C GLY A 390 4.01 10.40 -1.02
N THR A 391 3.99 9.28 -1.76
CA THR A 391 3.25 9.18 -3.03
C THR A 391 1.73 9.31 -2.81
N PRO A 392 1.07 8.42 -2.02
CA PRO A 392 -0.36 8.57 -1.75
C PRO A 392 -0.69 9.85 -0.97
N ALA A 393 0.19 10.30 -0.05
CA ALA A 393 -0.03 11.53 0.69
C ALA A 393 -0.07 12.77 -0.22
N TYR A 394 0.88 12.87 -1.17
CA TYR A 394 0.92 13.96 -2.15
C TYR A 394 -0.35 13.99 -2.99
N TYR A 395 -0.70 12.86 -3.61
CA TYR A 395 -1.90 12.75 -4.44
C TYR A 395 -3.15 13.18 -3.66
N ALA A 396 -3.32 12.64 -2.44
CA ALA A 396 -4.51 12.87 -1.64
C ALA A 396 -4.64 14.33 -1.17
N ASN A 397 -3.52 14.97 -0.76
CA ASN A 397 -3.55 16.41 -0.45
C ASN A 397 -3.93 17.23 -1.70
N CYS A 398 -3.38 16.89 -2.87
CA CYS A 398 -3.59 17.65 -4.09
C CYS A 398 -5.04 17.62 -4.58
N VAL A 399 -5.70 16.45 -4.52
CA VAL A 399 -7.10 16.29 -4.97
C VAL A 399 -8.14 16.47 -3.85
N GLY A 400 -7.71 16.84 -2.64
CA GLY A 400 -8.61 17.03 -1.50
C GLY A 400 -9.26 15.73 -0.99
N TYR A 401 -8.52 14.62 -1.01
CA TYR A 401 -8.98 13.31 -0.55
C TYR A 401 -8.42 12.94 0.83
N GLY A 402 -9.20 12.20 1.63
CA GLY A 402 -8.83 11.83 2.99
C GLY A 402 -8.95 12.99 4.00
N HIS A 403 -8.29 12.86 5.14
CA HIS A 403 -8.22 13.90 6.18
C HIS A 403 -6.88 13.86 6.92
N ASN A 404 -6.52 14.95 7.60
CA ASN A 404 -5.35 14.98 8.47
C ASN A 404 -5.66 14.30 9.82
N PRO A 405 -5.02 13.17 10.17
CA PRO A 405 -5.30 12.46 11.42
C PRO A 405 -4.59 13.08 12.64
N VAL A 406 -3.61 13.96 12.43
CA VAL A 406 -2.79 14.57 13.49
C VAL A 406 -3.48 15.77 14.15
N THR A 407 -4.32 16.50 13.40
CA THR A 407 -4.99 17.73 13.87
C THR A 407 -6.43 17.52 14.32
N ARG A 408 -7.01 16.32 14.16
CA ARG A 408 -8.37 16.01 14.65
C ARG A 408 -8.34 15.38 16.04
N SER A 409 -8.45 16.21 17.07
CA SER A 409 -9.11 15.82 18.31
C SER A 409 -10.58 15.48 18.02
N SER A 410 -11.01 14.27 18.40
CA SER A 410 -12.39 13.82 18.64
C SER A 410 -13.57 14.53 17.92
N HIS A 411 -14.39 13.75 17.20
CA HIS A 411 -15.74 14.08 16.66
C HIS A 411 -15.82 14.80 15.31
N ALA A 412 -15.91 14.03 14.21
CA ALA A 412 -16.85 14.27 13.12
C ALA A 412 -16.83 13.05 12.18
N ALA A 413 -17.84 12.18 12.29
CA ALA A 413 -18.22 11.32 11.18
C ALA A 413 -18.60 12.25 10.02
N THR A 414 -17.72 12.38 9.03
CA THR A 414 -18.07 13.06 7.78
C THR A 414 -19.09 12.18 7.07
N SER A 415 -20.37 12.50 7.26
CA SER A 415 -21.39 12.22 6.27
C SER A 415 -20.96 12.92 4.99
N TRP A 416 -20.44 12.16 4.04
CA TRP A 416 -20.09 12.67 2.71
C TRP A 416 -21.37 13.08 1.97
N THR A 417 -21.68 14.38 1.98
CA THR A 417 -22.74 14.94 1.14
C THR A 417 -22.20 15.19 -0.26
N SER A 418 -22.43 14.24 -1.17
CA SER A 418 -22.84 14.36 -2.59
C SER A 418 -22.45 15.56 -3.48
N SER A 419 -21.45 16.40 -3.19
CA SER A 419 -21.11 17.53 -4.07
C SER A 419 -20.36 17.08 -5.33
N VAL A 420 -19.50 16.06 -5.21
CA VAL A 420 -18.72 15.52 -6.35
C VAL A 420 -19.61 14.80 -7.38
N HIS A 421 -20.80 14.34 -6.99
CA HIS A 421 -21.76 13.73 -7.92
C HIS A 421 -22.44 14.72 -8.86
N LYS A 422 -22.55 16.01 -8.49
CA LYS A 422 -23.27 16.99 -9.31
C LYS A 422 -22.45 17.45 -10.51
N ASP A 423 -21.14 17.62 -10.36
CA ASP A 423 -20.31 18.13 -11.47
C ASP A 423 -20.05 17.05 -12.54
N TRP A 424 -20.07 15.77 -12.14
CA TRP A 424 -19.93 14.64 -13.07
C TRP A 424 -21.20 14.34 -13.87
N LEU A 425 -22.39 14.45 -13.26
CA LEU A 425 -23.66 14.26 -13.97
C LEU A 425 -23.90 15.35 -15.02
N VAL A 426 -23.41 16.57 -14.78
CA VAL A 426 -23.46 17.66 -15.77
C VAL A 426 -22.52 17.38 -16.94
N PHE A 427 -21.31 16.86 -16.70
CA PHE A 427 -20.36 16.53 -17.77
C PHE A 427 -20.82 15.35 -18.64
N VAL A 428 -21.35 14.28 -18.05
CA VAL A 428 -21.90 13.13 -18.79
C VAL A 428 -23.19 13.51 -19.52
N GLY A 429 -24.03 14.36 -18.93
CA GLY A 429 -25.25 14.88 -19.58
C GLY A 429 -24.96 15.71 -20.83
N VAL A 430 -23.94 16.57 -20.80
CA VAL A 430 -23.55 17.41 -21.95
C VAL A 430 -22.97 16.57 -23.09
N VAL A 431 -22.20 15.52 -22.80
CA VAL A 431 -21.63 14.63 -23.83
C VAL A 431 -22.70 13.77 -24.51
N ILE A 432 -23.70 13.29 -23.76
CA ILE A 432 -24.81 12.50 -24.33
C ILE A 432 -25.72 13.36 -25.22
N VAL A 433 -25.99 14.62 -24.85
CA VAL A 433 -26.78 15.54 -25.68
C VAL A 433 -26.03 15.90 -26.98
N PHE A 434 -24.71 16.09 -26.93
CA PHE A 434 -23.91 16.36 -28.13
C PHE A 434 -23.85 15.16 -29.10
N LEU A 435 -23.72 13.94 -28.59
CA LEU A 435 -23.73 12.72 -29.43
C LEU A 435 -25.14 12.45 -30.01
N GLY A 436 -26.20 12.74 -29.26
CA GLY A 436 -27.58 12.67 -29.73
C GLY A 436 -27.89 13.63 -30.87
N MET A 437 -27.39 14.88 -30.80
CA MET A 437 -27.56 15.87 -31.87
C MET A 437 -26.80 15.51 -33.15
N VAL A 438 -25.58 14.97 -33.04
CA VAL A 438 -24.79 14.53 -34.22
C VAL A 438 -25.44 13.30 -34.91
N GLY A 439 -26.03 12.39 -34.13
CA GLY A 439 -26.80 11.25 -34.67
C GLY A 439 -28.09 11.67 -35.41
N MET A 440 -28.74 12.74 -34.95
CA MET A 440 -29.96 13.28 -35.57
C MET A 440 -29.66 13.99 -36.90
N PHE A 441 -28.54 14.72 -37.00
CA PHE A 441 -28.10 15.37 -38.23
C PHE A 441 -27.69 14.37 -39.33
N ASN A 442 -27.11 13.22 -38.96
CA ASN A 442 -26.76 12.19 -39.94
C ASN A 442 -27.96 11.39 -40.45
N ARG A 443 -29.04 11.21 -39.66
CA ARG A 443 -30.29 10.60 -40.14
C ARG A 443 -31.12 11.53 -41.04
N ALA A 444 -31.04 12.84 -40.86
CA ALA A 444 -31.71 13.80 -41.74
C ALA A 444 -31.08 13.87 -43.14
N ARG A 445 -29.77 13.63 -43.27
CA ARG A 445 -29.06 13.63 -44.57
C ARG A 445 -29.37 12.40 -45.44
N THR A 446 -29.69 11.25 -44.85
CA THR A 446 -30.04 10.04 -45.59
C THR A 446 -31.48 10.02 -46.09
N TYR A 447 -32.39 10.77 -45.44
CA TYR A 447 -33.80 10.83 -45.84
C TYR A 447 -34.08 11.77 -47.03
N LEU A 448 -33.15 12.68 -47.37
CA LEU A 448 -33.29 13.65 -48.47
C LEU A 448 -32.74 13.16 -49.83
N ARG A 449 -32.24 11.91 -49.93
CA ARG A 449 -31.65 11.37 -51.18
C ARG A 449 -32.48 10.33 -51.91
N GLN A 450 -33.73 10.06 -51.50
CA GLN A 450 -34.61 9.12 -52.18
C GLN A 450 -36.00 9.70 -52.41
N ARG A 451 -36.18 10.46 -53.50
CA ARG A 451 -37.44 10.50 -54.26
C ARG A 451 -37.20 10.73 -55.76
N PRO A 452 -38.01 10.11 -56.64
CA PRO A 452 -37.80 10.10 -58.09
C PRO A 452 -38.38 11.35 -58.77
N ARG A 453 -37.75 11.81 -59.85
CA ARG A 453 -38.29 12.85 -60.75
C ARG A 453 -38.73 12.21 -62.06
N ASP A 454 -40.04 12.25 -62.30
CA ASP A 454 -40.65 12.14 -63.62
C ASP A 454 -41.20 13.52 -64.02
N THR A 455 -40.91 13.97 -65.25
CA THR A 455 -41.90 14.33 -66.29
C THR A 455 -41.24 15.00 -67.50
N ASN A 456 -41.68 14.54 -68.68
CA ASN A 456 -41.32 14.95 -70.04
C ASN A 456 -41.90 16.32 -70.44
N HIS A 457 -41.22 17.08 -71.33
CA HIS A 457 -41.67 17.25 -72.72
C HIS A 457 -40.75 18.12 -73.62
N HIS A 458 -40.49 17.57 -74.81
CA HIS A 458 -40.29 18.16 -76.14
C HIS A 458 -38.92 18.70 -76.64
N ALA A 459 -38.54 18.08 -77.77
CA ALA A 459 -37.37 18.14 -78.65
C ALA A 459 -37.49 19.33 -79.69
N PRO A 460 -36.63 19.52 -80.74
CA PRO A 460 -35.76 18.53 -81.41
C PRO A 460 -34.43 19.00 -82.10
N LEU A 461 -33.75 17.99 -82.70
CA LEU A 461 -32.81 17.99 -83.88
C LEU A 461 -31.26 18.04 -83.67
N LEU A 462 -30.66 16.82 -83.73
CA LEU A 462 -29.57 16.29 -84.63
C LEU A 462 -28.30 17.11 -85.00
N PRO A 463 -27.19 16.49 -85.49
CA PRO A 463 -26.76 15.07 -85.52
C PRO A 463 -25.30 14.80 -85.04
N ARG A 464 -24.92 13.51 -85.07
CA ARG A 464 -23.63 12.87 -84.80
C ARG A 464 -22.47 13.38 -85.68
N CYS A 465 -21.24 13.24 -85.17
CA CYS A 465 -20.05 12.79 -85.92
C CYS A 465 -19.05 12.08 -84.98
N ASP A 466 -18.63 10.90 -85.46
CA ASP A 466 -17.42 10.08 -85.25
C ASP A 466 -16.95 9.63 -83.86
#